data_AF-A0A8J5W893-F1
#
_entry.id   AF-A0A8J5W893-F1
#
_cell.length_a   1.000
_cell.length_b   1.000
_cell.length_c   1.000
_cell.angle_alpha   90.00
_cell.angle_beta   90.00
_cell.angle_gamma   90.00
#
_symmetry.space_group_name_H-M   'P 1'
#
loop_
_entity.id
_entity.type
_entity.pdbx_description
1 polymer ?
#
loop_
_entity_poly.entity_id
_entity_poly.type
_entity_poly.pdbx_seq_one_letter_code
_entity_poly.pdbx_strand_id
1 'polypeptide(L)'
;MLASTSSLSFPLPSTPSPYCHRTTTCCCFMPAWPRSLLASFSPATHLRPRLRASVSASPAPAKDYEFNDGNGEVELRLDIGKLGIENSRDVFVDVDDMSLLVRAKSAGTLQTLMNVKQLFDRIKSSETIWFIDEDQLVVNLKKVDQELKWPDIDESWESLTSGITQLLTGISLHIVGDSTDINEAVAKEIAEGIGYLPVCTSELLESATQKSIDTWVALEGVDSVAEAECVVLESLSSHVRTVVATLGGKHGAASRFDKWQYLHAGFTVWLSVSNANDEASAKEEARRSVSSGNIAYAKADVVVKLGGWDPEYTRAVAQGCLVALKQLTLADKKLAGKKSLYIRLGCRGDWPNIEPPGWNPDSDAPPTNI
;
A
#
# COMPACT_ATOMS: atom_id res chain seq x y z
N MET A 1 -11.50 -12.35 14.06
CA MET A 1 -10.71 -11.94 12.88
C MET A 1 -11.12 -12.83 11.72
N LEU A 2 -11.69 -12.26 10.66
CA LEU A 2 -12.09 -13.02 9.46
C LEU A 2 -10.89 -13.01 8.51
N ALA A 3 -10.25 -14.17 8.34
CA ALA A 3 -9.18 -14.36 7.36
C ALA A 3 -9.79 -14.29 5.95
N SER A 4 -9.47 -13.24 5.21
CA SER A 4 -9.81 -13.14 3.79
C SER A 4 -8.94 -14.11 3.02
N THR A 5 -9.55 -14.83 2.07
CA THR A 5 -8.80 -15.77 1.25
C THR A 5 -9.36 -15.83 -0.17
N SER A 6 -8.49 -15.67 -1.16
CA SER A 6 -8.84 -15.80 -2.59
C SER A 6 -7.92 -16.79 -3.30
N SER A 7 -8.28 -17.18 -4.52
CA SER A 7 -7.82 -18.36 -5.28
C SER A 7 -7.55 -17.99 -6.73
N LEU A 8 -6.52 -18.56 -7.38
CA LEU A 8 -6.37 -18.55 -8.83
C LEU A 8 -5.70 -19.83 -9.37
N SER A 9 -6.28 -20.37 -10.43
CA SER A 9 -5.82 -21.58 -11.13
C SER A 9 -5.19 -21.22 -12.47
N PHE A 10 -4.08 -21.88 -12.83
CA PHE A 10 -3.57 -21.92 -14.20
C PHE A 10 -3.17 -23.36 -14.58
N PRO A 11 -3.59 -23.88 -15.74
CA PRO A 11 -3.14 -25.17 -16.23
C PRO A 11 -1.78 -25.02 -16.94
N LEU A 12 -0.77 -25.78 -16.52
CA LEU A 12 0.45 -25.97 -17.31
C LEU A 12 0.37 -27.27 -18.14
N PRO A 13 0.86 -27.25 -19.39
CA PRO A 13 0.83 -28.40 -20.29
C PRO A 13 1.83 -29.48 -19.84
N SER A 14 1.40 -30.73 -19.97
CA SER A 14 2.16 -31.94 -19.68
C SER A 14 3.35 -32.10 -20.64
N THR A 15 4.56 -32.19 -20.06
CA THR A 15 5.77 -32.65 -20.74
C THR A 15 5.78 -34.19 -20.88
N PRO A 16 6.19 -34.76 -22.02
CA PRO A 16 6.67 -36.13 -22.07
C PRO A 16 8.20 -36.20 -21.92
N SER A 17 8.63 -37.14 -21.07
CA SER A 17 10.02 -37.53 -20.80
C SER A 17 10.59 -38.47 -21.89
N PRO A 18 11.89 -38.83 -21.85
CA PRO A 18 12.77 -38.78 -23.03
C PRO A 18 13.12 -40.16 -23.61
N TYR A 19 13.51 -40.21 -24.90
CA TYR A 19 14.36 -41.29 -25.42
C TYR A 19 15.31 -40.81 -26.54
N CYS A 20 16.47 -41.45 -26.54
CA CYS A 20 17.71 -41.22 -27.28
C CYS A 20 17.64 -41.57 -28.78
N HIS A 21 18.41 -40.89 -29.65
CA HIS A 21 19.34 -41.48 -30.66
C HIS A 21 19.95 -40.44 -31.64
N ARG A 22 21.29 -40.36 -31.60
CA ARG A 22 22.30 -40.26 -32.69
C ARG A 22 21.97 -39.72 -34.11
N THR A 23 22.85 -38.77 -34.52
CA THR A 23 23.60 -38.60 -35.81
C THR A 23 23.01 -37.93 -37.09
N THR A 24 23.83 -36.97 -37.59
CA THR A 24 24.20 -36.61 -39.00
C THR A 24 23.64 -35.33 -39.67
N THR A 25 24.56 -34.38 -39.87
CA THR A 25 24.86 -33.45 -41.00
C THR A 25 23.85 -33.28 -42.16
N CYS A 26 23.49 -32.04 -42.54
CA CYS A 26 23.84 -31.35 -43.82
C CYS A 26 23.05 -30.03 -44.09
N CYS A 27 23.80 -28.92 -44.25
CA CYS A 27 23.78 -27.85 -45.25
C CYS A 27 22.50 -27.20 -45.89
N CYS A 28 22.60 -25.84 -45.98
CA CYS A 28 22.01 -24.87 -46.94
C CYS A 28 20.51 -24.51 -46.77
N PHE A 29 20.00 -23.28 -46.90
CA PHE A 29 20.27 -22.14 -47.80
C PHE A 29 19.75 -20.81 -47.18
N MET A 30 20.43 -19.69 -47.47
CA MET A 30 19.93 -18.30 -47.36
C MET A 30 19.12 -17.90 -48.61
N PRO A 31 18.27 -16.85 -48.56
CA PRO A 31 18.65 -15.53 -49.09
C PRO A 31 18.15 -14.35 -48.21
N ALA A 32 18.95 -13.31 -47.89
CA ALA A 32 19.30 -12.10 -48.67
C ALA A 32 18.19 -11.02 -48.81
N TRP A 33 18.25 -9.99 -47.93
CA TRP A 33 18.37 -8.52 -48.15
C TRP A 33 17.54 -7.76 -49.23
N PRO A 34 17.18 -6.46 -49.01
CA PRO A 34 18.17 -5.36 -49.02
C PRO A 34 18.02 -4.16 -48.06
N ARG A 35 19.18 -3.57 -47.75
CA ARG A 35 19.45 -2.20 -47.25
C ARG A 35 19.09 -1.16 -48.33
N SER A 36 18.79 0.10 -47.98
CA SER A 36 19.72 1.25 -47.90
C SER A 36 18.88 2.52 -47.56
N LEU A 37 19.30 3.61 -46.92
CA LEU A 37 20.48 4.49 -47.12
C LEU A 37 20.72 5.41 -45.89
N LEU A 38 21.97 5.84 -45.76
CA LEU A 38 22.52 6.82 -44.82
C LEU A 38 22.07 8.28 -45.09
N ALA A 39 22.00 9.08 -44.03
CA ALA A 39 22.48 10.48 -44.07
C ALA A 39 23.06 10.88 -42.70
N SER A 40 24.33 11.25 -42.73
CA SER A 40 25.16 11.73 -41.62
C SER A 40 25.17 13.26 -41.57
N PHE A 41 25.06 13.88 -40.40
CA PHE A 41 25.72 15.16 -40.08
C PHE A 41 26.06 15.23 -38.58
N SER A 42 27.27 15.70 -38.28
CA SER A 42 27.91 15.77 -36.96
C SER A 42 27.67 17.15 -36.28
N PRO A 43 28.40 17.56 -35.19
CA PRO A 43 27.79 17.94 -33.92
C PRO A 43 27.99 19.42 -33.55
N ALA A 44 27.24 19.95 -32.57
CA ALA A 44 27.77 20.87 -31.55
C ALA A 44 26.70 21.41 -30.59
N THR A 45 27.15 21.55 -29.33
CA THR A 45 26.83 22.58 -28.31
C THR A 45 25.51 22.54 -27.53
N HIS A 46 25.68 22.10 -26.27
CA HIS A 46 25.07 22.60 -25.03
C HIS A 46 24.09 23.77 -25.14
N LEU A 47 22.80 23.55 -24.83
CA LEU A 47 21.96 24.53 -24.12
C LEU A 47 20.85 23.80 -23.33
N ARG A 48 20.75 24.13 -22.03
CA ARG A 48 19.66 23.73 -21.13
C ARG A 48 18.32 24.34 -21.60
N PRO A 49 17.19 23.61 -21.60
CA PRO A 49 15.89 24.25 -21.75
C PRO A 49 15.40 24.73 -20.38
N ARG A 50 15.41 26.06 -20.20
CA ARG A 50 14.59 26.76 -19.21
C ARG A 50 13.11 26.58 -19.57
N LEU A 51 12.29 26.28 -18.57
CA LEU A 51 10.85 26.50 -18.60
C LEU A 51 10.55 27.93 -19.07
N ARG A 52 9.79 28.04 -20.16
CA ARG A 52 9.02 29.23 -20.46
C ARG A 52 7.61 28.81 -20.86
N ALA A 53 6.69 29.19 -20.00
CA ALA A 53 5.27 29.23 -20.27
C ALA A 53 5.02 30.00 -21.58
N SER A 54 4.34 29.37 -22.52
CA SER A 54 3.72 30.02 -23.66
C SER A 54 2.21 29.92 -23.50
N VAL A 55 1.63 31.04 -23.09
CA VAL A 55 0.22 31.38 -23.20
C VAL A 55 -0.14 31.46 -24.69
N SER A 56 -1.17 30.72 -25.12
CA SER A 56 -2.07 31.16 -26.19
C SER A 56 -3.37 30.36 -26.17
N ALA A 57 -4.37 30.87 -25.48
CA ALA A 57 -5.78 30.65 -25.81
C ALA A 57 -6.49 31.98 -25.59
N SER A 58 -7.21 32.45 -26.62
CA SER A 58 -7.96 33.71 -26.62
C SER A 58 -8.83 33.90 -25.38
N PRO A 59 -9.11 35.15 -24.95
CA PRO A 59 -9.93 35.39 -23.77
C PRO A 59 -11.37 34.98 -24.08
N ALA A 60 -11.82 33.87 -23.49
CA ALA A 60 -13.24 33.56 -23.37
C ALA A 60 -13.89 34.62 -22.46
N PRO A 61 -15.18 34.94 -22.64
CA PRO A 61 -15.86 35.96 -21.84
C PRO A 61 -15.71 35.66 -20.35
N ALA A 62 -15.49 36.70 -19.54
CA ALA A 62 -15.35 36.62 -18.09
C ALA A 62 -16.53 35.83 -17.52
N LYS A 63 -16.25 34.65 -16.95
CA LYS A 63 -17.28 33.81 -16.37
C LYS A 63 -17.48 34.27 -14.92
N ASP A 64 -18.72 34.58 -14.54
CA ASP A 64 -19.13 35.07 -13.22
C ASP A 64 -19.07 33.97 -12.13
N TYR A 65 -18.02 33.13 -12.14
CA TYR A 65 -17.83 32.04 -11.19
C TYR A 65 -16.36 31.78 -10.87
N GLU A 66 -16.11 31.26 -9.66
CA GLU A 66 -14.81 30.82 -9.18
C GLU A 66 -14.88 29.37 -8.67
N PHE A 67 -13.82 28.60 -8.94
CA PHE A 67 -13.68 27.21 -8.47
C PHE A 67 -12.43 27.08 -7.61
N ASN A 68 -12.58 26.47 -6.45
CA ASN A 68 -11.46 26.06 -5.61
C ASN A 68 -11.51 24.53 -5.39
N ASP A 69 -10.46 23.83 -5.80
CA ASP A 69 -10.35 22.39 -5.67
C ASP A 69 -9.42 22.05 -4.50
N GLY A 70 -10.01 21.55 -3.40
CA GLY A 70 -9.31 21.13 -2.20
C GLY A 70 -9.12 19.62 -2.12
N ASN A 71 -8.30 19.17 -1.18
CA ASN A 71 -8.11 17.74 -0.95
C ASN A 71 -9.35 17.12 -0.27
N GLY A 72 -10.31 16.67 -1.08
CA GLY A 72 -11.54 15.99 -0.65
C GLY A 72 -12.84 16.80 -0.83
N GLU A 73 -12.75 18.08 -1.18
CA GLU A 73 -13.91 18.98 -1.34
C GLU A 73 -13.67 19.95 -2.51
N VAL A 74 -14.74 20.34 -3.20
CA VAL A 74 -14.72 21.33 -4.27
C VAL A 74 -15.67 22.46 -3.91
N GLU A 75 -15.17 23.68 -3.86
CA GLU A 75 -15.96 24.88 -3.63
C GLU A 75 -16.21 25.62 -4.94
N LEU A 76 -17.48 25.83 -5.27
CA LEU A 76 -17.94 26.66 -6.38
C LEU A 76 -18.56 27.92 -5.82
N ARG A 77 -18.09 29.08 -6.29
CA ARG A 77 -18.69 30.39 -6.01
C ARG A 77 -19.28 30.98 -7.28
N LEU A 78 -20.53 31.41 -7.22
CA LEU A 78 -21.25 32.04 -8.32
C LEU A 78 -21.66 33.46 -7.90
N ASP A 79 -21.31 34.48 -8.68
CA ASP A 79 -21.76 35.85 -8.42
C ASP A 79 -23.26 35.96 -8.77
N ILE A 80 -24.09 36.20 -7.75
CA ILE A 80 -25.54 36.38 -7.87
C ILE A 80 -25.98 37.83 -7.61
N GLY A 81 -25.07 38.73 -7.23
CA GLY A 81 -25.38 40.13 -6.90
C GLY A 81 -25.98 40.88 -8.09
N LYS A 82 -25.57 40.53 -9.32
CA LYS A 82 -26.11 41.13 -10.56
C LYS A 82 -27.53 40.66 -10.90
N LEU A 83 -28.03 39.61 -10.25
CA LEU A 83 -29.31 38.94 -10.56
C LEU A 83 -30.44 39.35 -9.61
N GLY A 84 -30.17 40.17 -8.59
CA GLY A 84 -31.16 40.67 -7.63
C GLY A 84 -31.80 39.59 -6.77
N ILE A 85 -31.05 38.53 -6.46
CA ILE A 85 -31.51 37.38 -5.68
C ILE A 85 -31.16 37.63 -4.21
N GLU A 86 -32.12 38.09 -3.42
CA GLU A 86 -31.91 38.39 -2.00
C GLU A 86 -32.26 37.22 -1.06
N ASN A 87 -32.92 36.18 -1.56
CA ASN A 87 -33.49 35.11 -0.73
C ASN A 87 -33.07 33.71 -1.20
N SER A 88 -32.65 32.86 -0.26
CA SER A 88 -32.26 31.47 -0.53
C SER A 88 -33.42 30.61 -1.07
N ARG A 89 -34.67 31.03 -0.84
CA ARG A 89 -35.88 30.37 -1.35
C ARG A 89 -36.01 30.40 -2.87
N ASP A 90 -35.32 31.33 -3.52
CA ASP A 90 -35.33 31.49 -4.96
C ASP A 90 -34.18 30.74 -5.65
N VAL A 91 -33.33 30.05 -4.88
CA VAL A 91 -32.19 29.26 -5.37
C VAL A 91 -32.50 27.76 -5.29
N PHE A 92 -32.20 27.06 -6.36
CA PHE A 92 -32.36 25.62 -6.49
C PHE A 92 -31.04 25.00 -6.93
N VAL A 93 -30.39 24.30 -6.01
CA VAL A 93 -29.19 23.51 -6.26
C VAL A 93 -29.60 22.04 -6.27
N ASP A 94 -29.48 21.40 -7.42
CA ASP A 94 -29.73 19.99 -7.63
C ASP A 94 -28.41 19.30 -7.95
N VAL A 95 -28.03 18.35 -7.10
CA VAL A 95 -26.74 17.67 -7.17
C VAL A 95 -26.99 16.17 -7.22
N ASP A 96 -26.46 15.55 -8.25
CA ASP A 96 -26.39 14.09 -8.41
C ASP A 96 -24.92 13.66 -8.32
N ASP A 97 -24.66 12.35 -8.26
CA ASP A 97 -23.32 11.78 -8.09
C ASP A 97 -22.29 12.31 -9.09
N MET A 98 -22.75 12.71 -10.28
CA MET A 98 -21.92 13.17 -11.40
C MET A 98 -22.43 14.47 -12.03
N SER A 99 -23.48 15.11 -11.50
CA SER A 99 -24.07 16.28 -12.16
C SER A 99 -24.45 17.37 -11.17
N LEU A 100 -24.39 18.61 -11.64
CA LEU A 100 -24.73 19.80 -10.87
C LEU A 100 -25.61 20.70 -11.72
N LEU A 101 -26.80 21.01 -11.21
CA LEU A 101 -27.73 21.96 -11.80
C LEU A 101 -28.05 23.04 -10.77
N VAL A 102 -27.64 24.26 -11.08
CA VAL A 102 -27.96 25.45 -10.28
C VAL A 102 -28.93 26.31 -11.06
N ARG A 103 -30.09 26.58 -10.47
CA ARG A 103 -31.11 27.48 -11.01
C ARG A 103 -31.47 28.52 -9.96
N ALA A 104 -31.80 29.72 -10.41
CA ALA A 104 -32.32 30.74 -9.53
C ALA A 104 -33.51 31.46 -10.17
N LYS A 105 -34.43 31.93 -9.35
CA LYS A 105 -35.61 32.68 -9.78
C LYS A 105 -35.32 34.17 -9.66
N SER A 106 -35.32 34.88 -10.78
CA SER A 106 -35.20 36.33 -10.82
C SER A 106 -36.41 36.91 -11.54
N ALA A 107 -37.03 37.95 -10.96
CA ALA A 107 -38.23 38.61 -11.49
C ALA A 107 -39.36 37.64 -11.91
N GLY A 108 -39.56 36.55 -11.14
CA GLY A 108 -40.60 35.55 -11.41
C GLY A 108 -40.23 34.46 -12.41
N THR A 109 -39.11 34.58 -13.13
CA THR A 109 -38.66 33.61 -14.13
C THR A 109 -37.52 32.75 -13.57
N LEU A 110 -37.58 31.44 -13.80
CA LEU A 110 -36.53 30.51 -13.40
C LEU A 110 -35.40 30.52 -14.44
N GLN A 111 -34.21 30.96 -14.03
CA GLN A 111 -33.01 31.02 -14.86
C GLN A 111 -32.01 29.94 -14.45
N THR A 112 -31.38 29.29 -15.41
CA THR A 112 -30.27 28.35 -15.16
C THR A 112 -28.97 29.13 -15.03
N LEU A 113 -28.34 29.05 -13.86
CA LEU A 113 -27.04 29.67 -13.59
C LEU A 113 -25.90 28.73 -13.99
N MET A 114 -26.06 27.43 -13.73
CA MET A 114 -25.07 26.42 -14.09
C MET A 114 -25.74 25.09 -14.39
N ASN A 115 -25.28 24.42 -15.45
CA ASN A 115 -25.72 23.07 -15.80
C ASN A 115 -24.51 22.25 -16.23
N VAL A 116 -24.01 21.43 -15.31
CA VAL A 116 -22.92 20.49 -15.55
C VAL A 116 -23.51 19.10 -15.53
N LYS A 117 -23.58 18.47 -16.70
CA LYS A 117 -24.12 17.11 -16.85
C LYS A 117 -23.16 16.02 -16.39
N GLN A 118 -21.86 16.34 -16.34
CA GLN A 118 -20.80 15.39 -16.00
C GLN A 118 -19.64 16.12 -15.30
N LEU A 119 -19.50 15.88 -14.00
CA LEU A 119 -18.35 16.29 -13.19
C LEU A 119 -17.18 15.33 -13.43
N PHE A 120 -15.94 15.79 -13.20
CA PHE A 120 -14.75 14.94 -13.33
C PHE A 120 -14.66 13.91 -12.21
N ASP A 121 -14.96 14.33 -10.98
CA ASP A 121 -15.01 13.49 -9.78
C ASP A 121 -16.46 13.22 -9.37
N ARG A 122 -16.68 12.05 -8.73
CA ARG A 122 -17.95 11.75 -8.08
C ARG A 122 -18.11 12.59 -6.82
N ILE A 123 -19.30 13.14 -6.59
CA ILE A 123 -19.63 13.95 -5.41
C ILE A 123 -20.64 13.20 -4.56
N LYS A 124 -20.53 13.31 -3.23
CA LYS A 124 -21.56 12.83 -2.31
C LYS A 124 -22.69 13.86 -2.27
N SER A 125 -23.74 13.62 -3.06
CA SER A 125 -24.93 14.49 -3.11
C SER A 125 -25.55 14.73 -1.71
N SER A 126 -25.56 13.72 -0.84
CA SER A 126 -26.08 13.83 0.54
C SER A 126 -25.20 14.64 1.50
N GLU A 127 -23.94 14.90 1.15
CA GLU A 127 -23.00 15.68 1.96
C GLU A 127 -22.68 17.04 1.30
N THR A 128 -23.37 17.38 0.20
CA THR A 128 -23.24 18.68 -0.46
C THR A 128 -24.00 19.74 0.32
N ILE A 129 -23.33 20.85 0.61
CA ILE A 129 -23.94 22.01 1.27
C ILE A 129 -23.84 23.22 0.36
N TRP A 130 -24.84 24.09 0.43
CA TRP A 130 -24.83 25.38 -0.27
C TRP A 130 -25.41 26.48 0.61
N PHE A 131 -24.89 27.69 0.44
CA PHE A 131 -25.32 28.87 1.17
C PHE A 131 -25.04 30.13 0.34
N ILE A 132 -25.70 31.23 0.72
CA ILE A 132 -25.44 32.55 0.14
C ILE A 132 -24.50 33.29 1.10
N ASP A 133 -23.39 33.77 0.58
CA ASP A 133 -22.41 34.61 1.26
C ASP A 133 -22.37 35.97 0.56
N GLU A 134 -22.94 37.00 1.21
CA GLU A 134 -23.16 38.32 0.62
C GLU A 134 -23.87 38.24 -0.75
N ASP A 135 -23.15 38.53 -1.82
CA ASP A 135 -23.64 38.52 -3.21
C ASP A 135 -23.22 37.25 -3.98
N GLN A 136 -22.74 36.21 -3.29
CA GLN A 136 -22.24 34.97 -3.89
C GLN A 136 -23.02 33.74 -3.41
N LEU A 137 -23.37 32.86 -4.35
CA LEU A 137 -23.82 31.51 -4.03
C LEU A 137 -22.59 30.59 -3.92
N VAL A 138 -22.38 30.05 -2.73
CA VAL A 138 -21.31 29.09 -2.44
C VAL A 138 -21.90 27.69 -2.40
N VAL A 139 -21.34 26.78 -3.20
CA VAL A 139 -21.70 25.36 -3.24
C VAL A 139 -20.44 24.57 -2.90
N ASN A 140 -20.43 23.90 -1.74
CA ASN A 140 -19.37 22.99 -1.34
C ASN A 140 -19.79 21.55 -1.63
N LEU A 141 -19.10 20.96 -2.60
CA LEU A 141 -19.29 19.61 -3.11
C LEU A 141 -18.24 18.70 -2.46
N LYS A 142 -18.69 17.79 -1.59
CA LYS A 142 -17.79 16.81 -1.01
C LYS A 142 -17.49 15.69 -1.99
N LYS A 143 -16.21 15.49 -2.32
CA LYS A 143 -15.82 14.39 -3.21
C LYS A 143 -16.21 13.07 -2.53
N VAL A 144 -16.77 12.14 -3.30
CA VAL A 144 -16.74 10.74 -2.89
C VAL A 144 -15.26 10.43 -2.77
N ASP A 145 -14.79 10.13 -1.55
CA ASP A 145 -13.49 9.51 -1.36
C ASP A 145 -13.40 8.46 -2.45
N GLN A 146 -12.51 8.65 -3.41
CA GLN A 146 -12.31 7.65 -4.43
C GLN A 146 -11.83 6.45 -3.62
N GLU A 147 -12.78 5.55 -3.27
CA GLU A 147 -12.46 4.17 -2.99
C GLU A 147 -11.47 3.85 -4.08
N LEU A 148 -10.22 3.55 -3.72
CA LEU A 148 -9.20 3.17 -4.67
C LEU A 148 -9.87 2.16 -5.60
N LYS A 149 -10.33 2.64 -6.74
CA LYS A 149 -10.86 1.79 -7.78
C LYS A 149 -9.57 1.30 -8.37
N TRP A 150 -9.08 0.23 -7.76
CA TRP A 150 -8.22 -0.69 -8.47
C TRP A 150 -8.91 -0.86 -9.82
N PRO A 151 -8.28 -0.47 -10.94
CA PRO A 151 -8.55 -1.20 -12.17
C PRO A 151 -8.41 -2.69 -11.82
N ASP A 152 -9.08 -3.59 -12.53
CA ASP A 152 -8.76 -5.01 -12.48
C ASP A 152 -7.27 -5.17 -12.82
N ILE A 153 -6.45 -4.99 -11.80
CA ILE A 153 -5.01 -4.90 -11.85
C ILE A 153 -4.63 -6.35 -11.78
N ASP A 154 -4.11 -6.86 -12.90
CA ASP A 154 -3.34 -8.08 -12.93
C ASP A 154 -2.43 -8.08 -11.69
N GLU A 155 -2.39 -9.19 -10.97
CA GLU A 155 -1.50 -9.37 -9.81
C GLU A 155 -0.03 -9.43 -10.24
N SER A 156 0.36 -8.69 -11.28
CA SER A 156 1.73 -8.52 -11.73
C SER A 156 2.54 -7.72 -10.73
N TRP A 157 3.84 -7.94 -10.78
CA TRP A 157 4.81 -7.32 -9.88
C TRP A 157 4.75 -5.78 -9.91
N GLU A 158 4.76 -5.19 -11.09
CA GLU A 158 4.81 -3.73 -11.29
C GLU A 158 3.55 -3.05 -10.73
N SER A 159 2.41 -3.69 -10.94
CA SER A 159 1.13 -3.21 -10.45
C SER A 159 1.00 -3.28 -8.93
N LEU A 160 1.41 -4.41 -8.35
CA LEU A 160 1.36 -4.62 -6.91
C LEU A 160 2.30 -3.65 -6.19
N THR A 161 3.53 -3.51 -6.68
CA THR A 161 4.53 -2.61 -6.09
C THR A 161 4.13 -1.14 -6.16
N SER A 162 3.58 -0.68 -7.30
CA SER A 162 3.07 0.69 -7.40
C SER A 162 1.84 0.92 -6.53
N GLY A 163 0.92 -0.04 -6.43
CA GLY A 163 -0.36 0.15 -5.76
C GLY A 163 -0.28 0.01 -4.24
N ILE A 164 0.50 -0.94 -3.73
CA ILE A 164 0.52 -1.27 -2.29
C ILE A 164 1.04 -0.10 -1.44
N THR A 165 1.95 0.72 -1.99
CA THR A 165 2.50 1.89 -1.28
C THR A 165 1.44 2.89 -0.84
N GLN A 166 0.37 3.05 -1.63
CA GLN A 166 -0.77 3.90 -1.30
C GLN A 166 -1.60 3.32 -0.14
N LEU A 167 -1.72 2.00 -0.07
CA LEU A 167 -2.46 1.30 0.99
C LEU A 167 -1.70 1.25 2.31
N LEU A 168 -0.37 1.09 2.25
CA LEU A 168 0.47 1.06 3.43
C LEU A 168 0.58 2.45 4.08
N THR A 169 0.34 3.53 3.35
CA THR A 169 0.38 4.92 3.85
C THR A 169 1.69 5.28 4.57
N GLY A 170 2.80 4.65 4.17
CA GLY A 170 4.11 4.85 4.80
C GLY A 170 4.42 3.95 6.00
N ILE A 171 3.48 3.10 6.44
CA ILE A 171 3.72 2.09 7.48
C ILE A 171 4.71 1.05 6.96
N SER A 172 5.66 0.69 7.83
CA SER A 172 6.73 -0.26 7.54
C SER A 172 6.24 -1.71 7.49
N LEU A 173 7.00 -2.58 6.84
CA LEU A 173 6.74 -4.02 6.75
C LEU A 173 7.75 -4.79 7.60
N HIS A 174 7.33 -5.89 8.22
CA HIS A 174 8.17 -6.83 8.94
C HIS A 174 7.99 -8.22 8.36
N ILE A 175 9.06 -8.81 7.86
CA ILE A 175 9.09 -10.17 7.35
C ILE A 175 9.60 -11.07 8.47
N VAL A 176 8.74 -11.98 8.93
CA VAL A 176 9.02 -12.92 10.03
C VAL A 176 8.88 -14.35 9.55
N GLY A 177 9.57 -15.30 10.16
CA GLY A 177 9.53 -16.69 9.76
C GLY A 177 10.67 -17.50 10.37
N ASP A 178 10.67 -18.81 10.15
CA ASP A 178 11.67 -19.71 10.75
C ASP A 178 13.08 -19.58 10.16
N SER A 179 13.24 -19.00 8.98
CA SER A 179 14.53 -18.89 8.28
C SER A 179 14.93 -17.43 8.07
N THR A 180 16.08 -17.05 8.63
CA THR A 180 16.68 -15.72 8.44
C THR A 180 16.94 -15.43 6.97
N ASP A 181 17.56 -16.36 6.23
CA ASP A 181 17.92 -16.18 4.82
C ASP A 181 16.70 -15.91 3.93
N ILE A 182 15.59 -16.63 4.17
CA ILE A 182 14.33 -16.42 3.43
C ILE A 182 13.77 -15.03 3.74
N ASN A 183 13.73 -14.66 5.03
CA ASN A 183 13.20 -13.36 5.45
C ASN A 183 14.00 -12.22 4.81
N GLU A 184 15.33 -12.32 4.80
CA GLU A 184 16.22 -11.31 4.21
C GLU A 184 16.05 -11.18 2.70
N ALA A 185 16.07 -12.29 1.97
CA ALA A 185 15.94 -12.28 0.51
C ALA A 185 14.60 -11.65 0.09
N VAL A 186 13.51 -12.07 0.73
CA VAL A 186 12.17 -11.56 0.42
C VAL A 186 12.00 -10.10 0.84
N ALA A 187 12.54 -9.69 2.00
CA ALA A 187 12.49 -8.30 2.44
C ALA A 187 13.23 -7.36 1.48
N LYS A 188 14.43 -7.75 1.02
CA LYS A 188 15.22 -6.99 0.04
C LYS A 188 14.46 -6.80 -1.27
N GLU A 189 13.90 -7.88 -1.83
CA GLU A 189 13.12 -7.83 -3.07
C GLU A 189 11.86 -6.96 -2.93
N ILE A 190 11.11 -7.08 -1.81
CA ILE A 190 9.93 -6.24 -1.55
C ILE A 190 10.34 -4.77 -1.44
N ALA A 191 11.40 -4.47 -0.69
CA ALA A 191 11.86 -3.11 -0.45
C ALA A 191 12.27 -2.41 -1.75
N GLU A 192 13.04 -3.10 -2.59
CA GLU A 192 13.42 -2.62 -3.93
C GLU A 192 12.19 -2.39 -4.81
N GLY A 193 11.24 -3.32 -4.78
CA GLY A 193 9.99 -3.22 -5.54
C GLY A 193 9.14 -2.00 -5.16
N ILE A 194 8.87 -1.80 -3.87
CA ILE A 194 7.97 -0.73 -3.38
C ILE A 194 8.69 0.60 -3.10
N GLY A 195 10.01 0.66 -3.27
CA GLY A 195 10.82 1.85 -2.99
C GLY A 195 10.96 2.19 -1.50
N TYR A 196 10.96 1.18 -0.64
CA TYR A 196 11.19 1.31 0.80
C TYR A 196 12.66 0.97 1.13
N LEU A 197 13.11 1.31 2.35
CA LEU A 197 14.44 0.97 2.80
C LEU A 197 14.49 -0.49 3.31
N PRO A 198 15.29 -1.40 2.71
CA PRO A 198 15.51 -2.71 3.28
C PRO A 198 16.35 -2.60 4.55
N VAL A 199 15.94 -3.31 5.61
CA VAL A 199 16.66 -3.38 6.88
C VAL A 199 16.72 -4.83 7.34
N CYS A 200 17.92 -5.35 7.60
CA CYS A 200 18.13 -6.70 8.12
C CYS A 200 18.60 -6.62 9.57
N THR A 201 17.86 -7.20 10.51
CA THR A 201 18.23 -7.15 11.93
C THR A 201 19.51 -7.93 12.23
N SER A 202 19.76 -9.02 11.49
CA SER A 202 21.02 -9.77 11.47
C SER A 202 22.21 -8.87 11.19
N GLU A 203 22.22 -8.16 10.05
CA GLU A 203 23.28 -7.26 9.64
C GLU A 203 23.52 -6.14 10.67
N LEU A 204 22.44 -5.58 11.24
CA LEU A 204 22.54 -4.56 12.29
C LEU A 204 23.20 -5.09 13.57
N LEU A 205 22.80 -6.28 14.02
CA LEU A 205 23.33 -6.92 15.23
C LEU A 205 24.79 -7.33 15.05
N GLU A 206 25.15 -7.92 13.91
CA GLU A 206 26.53 -8.31 13.62
C GLU A 206 27.44 -7.09 13.47
N SER A 207 26.97 -6.03 12.82
CA SER A 207 27.70 -4.76 12.72
C SER A 207 27.90 -4.10 14.09
N ALA A 208 26.89 -4.12 14.96
CA ALA A 208 26.96 -3.51 16.29
C ALA A 208 27.87 -4.28 17.24
N THR A 209 27.87 -5.61 17.17
CA THR A 209 28.61 -6.48 18.10
C THR A 209 29.96 -6.96 17.59
N GLN A 210 30.23 -6.84 16.27
CA GLN A 210 31.42 -7.37 15.60
C GLN A 210 31.59 -8.89 15.80
N LYS A 211 30.49 -9.61 15.99
CA LYS A 211 30.42 -11.07 16.13
C LYS A 211 29.33 -11.60 15.21
N SER A 212 29.51 -12.80 14.66
CA SER A 212 28.41 -13.46 13.94
C SER A 212 27.32 -13.91 14.91
N ILE A 213 26.07 -13.97 14.43
CA ILE A 213 24.94 -14.45 15.23
C ILE A 213 25.20 -15.86 15.76
N ASP A 214 25.73 -16.77 14.94
CA ASP A 214 26.05 -18.15 15.36
C ASP A 214 27.05 -18.19 16.52
N THR A 215 28.08 -17.33 16.47
CA THR A 215 29.09 -17.25 17.54
C THR A 215 28.46 -16.69 18.82
N TRP A 216 27.58 -15.69 18.69
CA TRP A 216 26.88 -15.10 19.82
C TRP A 216 25.96 -16.10 20.50
N VAL A 217 25.16 -16.84 19.72
CA VAL A 217 24.29 -17.91 20.24
C VAL A 217 25.11 -18.97 20.98
N ALA A 218 26.27 -19.36 20.46
CA ALA A 218 27.13 -20.37 21.10
C ALA A 218 27.72 -19.90 22.45
N LEU A 219 27.95 -18.59 22.63
CA LEU A 219 28.60 -18.03 23.81
C LEU A 219 27.60 -17.57 24.88
N GLU A 220 26.52 -16.90 24.47
CA GLU A 220 25.60 -16.17 25.36
C GLU A 220 24.16 -16.73 25.31
N GLY A 221 23.89 -17.64 24.37
CA GLY A 221 22.61 -18.32 24.24
C GLY A 221 21.60 -17.58 23.35
N VAL A 222 20.56 -18.32 22.95
CA VAL A 222 19.51 -17.83 22.03
C VAL A 222 18.68 -16.68 22.61
N ASP A 223 18.49 -16.66 23.93
CA ASP A 223 17.67 -15.64 24.59
C ASP A 223 18.38 -14.28 24.59
N SER A 224 19.71 -14.26 24.75
CA SER A 224 20.51 -13.03 24.67
C SER A 224 20.40 -12.36 23.30
N VAL A 225 20.46 -13.15 22.23
CA VAL A 225 20.30 -12.66 20.85
C VAL A 225 18.88 -12.13 20.61
N ALA A 226 17.86 -12.84 21.09
CA ALA A 226 16.47 -12.41 20.94
C ALA A 226 16.18 -11.09 21.69
N GLU A 227 16.77 -10.90 22.87
CA GLU A 227 16.68 -9.63 23.61
C GLU A 227 17.36 -8.49 22.86
N ALA A 228 18.56 -8.72 22.31
CA ALA A 228 19.25 -7.72 21.51
C ALA A 228 18.48 -7.35 20.24
N GLU A 229 17.90 -8.32 19.54
CA GLU A 229 17.02 -8.04 18.40
C GLU A 229 15.79 -7.23 18.82
N CYS A 230 15.19 -7.51 19.98
CA CYS A 230 14.06 -6.73 20.48
C CYS A 230 14.40 -5.25 20.67
N VAL A 231 15.61 -4.92 21.15
CA VAL A 231 16.09 -3.53 21.27
C VAL A 231 16.25 -2.87 19.90
N VAL A 232 16.71 -3.63 18.89
CA VAL A 232 16.76 -3.14 17.51
C VAL A 232 15.35 -2.86 16.98
N LEU A 233 14.40 -3.77 17.20
CA LEU A 233 13.00 -3.60 16.78
C LEU A 233 12.32 -2.41 17.49
N GLU A 234 12.63 -2.16 18.75
CA GLU A 234 12.20 -0.97 19.47
C GLU A 234 12.66 0.31 18.75
N SER A 235 13.94 0.40 18.40
CA SER A 235 14.47 1.55 17.65
C SER A 235 13.79 1.70 16.29
N LEU A 236 13.59 0.58 15.58
CA LEU A 236 12.96 0.53 14.26
C LEU A 236 11.45 0.84 14.29
N SER A 237 10.77 0.70 15.43
CA SER A 237 9.33 0.94 15.55
C SER A 237 8.91 2.38 15.20
N SER A 238 9.83 3.34 15.34
CA SER A 238 9.62 4.75 14.97
C SER A 238 9.90 5.06 13.49
N HIS A 239 10.52 4.12 12.77
CA HIS A 239 10.91 4.31 11.38
C HIS A 239 9.73 4.03 10.45
N VAL A 240 9.58 4.89 9.43
CA VAL A 240 8.56 4.76 8.39
C VAL A 240 9.21 4.33 7.08
N ARG A 241 8.44 3.65 6.23
CA ARG A 241 8.87 3.20 4.89
C ARG A 241 10.10 2.28 4.92
N THR A 242 10.15 1.37 5.87
CA THR A 242 11.15 0.30 5.93
C THR A 242 10.53 -1.07 5.65
N VAL A 243 11.34 -2.01 5.17
CA VAL A 243 11.01 -3.44 5.12
C VAL A 243 12.06 -4.16 5.95
N VAL A 244 11.64 -4.63 7.12
CA VAL A 244 12.52 -5.23 8.12
C VAL A 244 12.49 -6.75 7.99
N ALA A 245 13.62 -7.38 7.74
CA ALA A 245 13.81 -8.82 7.88
C ALA A 245 14.25 -9.14 9.31
N THR A 246 13.49 -10.00 10.01
CA THR A 246 13.86 -10.47 11.34
C THR A 246 14.68 -11.75 11.29
N LEU A 247 15.45 -12.00 12.34
CA LEU A 247 16.06 -13.30 12.60
C LEU A 247 14.98 -14.38 12.67
N GLY A 248 15.34 -15.56 12.15
CA GLY A 248 14.46 -16.71 12.11
C GLY A 248 14.64 -17.68 13.27
N GLY A 249 13.64 -18.55 13.44
CA GLY A 249 13.71 -19.67 14.36
C GLY A 249 13.81 -19.22 15.83
N LYS A 250 14.49 -20.00 16.68
CA LYS A 250 14.42 -19.84 18.15
C LYS A 250 15.16 -18.63 18.71
N HIS A 251 16.11 -18.07 17.96
CA HIS A 251 16.92 -16.93 18.41
C HIS A 251 16.35 -15.59 17.93
N GLY A 252 15.32 -15.58 17.09
CA GLY A 252 14.62 -14.37 16.69
C GLY A 252 13.60 -13.91 17.72
N ALA A 253 13.51 -12.60 17.95
CA ALA A 253 12.52 -11.96 18.79
C ALA A 253 11.09 -12.28 18.33
N ALA A 254 10.86 -12.37 17.02
CA ALA A 254 9.55 -12.69 16.45
C ALA A 254 9.03 -14.09 16.86
N SER A 255 9.92 -15.00 17.27
CA SER A 255 9.53 -16.33 17.76
C SER A 255 9.04 -16.33 19.22
N ARG A 256 9.09 -15.18 19.92
CA ARG A 256 8.78 -15.03 21.34
C ARG A 256 7.49 -14.25 21.52
N PHE A 257 6.55 -14.76 22.32
CA PHE A 257 5.22 -14.15 22.46
C PHE A 257 5.25 -12.76 23.07
N ASP A 258 6.18 -12.50 23.97
CA ASP A 258 6.35 -11.28 24.75
C ASP A 258 7.09 -10.16 24.00
N LYS A 259 7.64 -10.42 22.81
CA LYS A 259 8.45 -9.46 22.04
C LYS A 259 7.74 -8.84 20.82
N TRP A 260 6.42 -8.97 20.74
CA TRP A 260 5.63 -8.53 19.58
C TRP A 260 5.21 -7.06 19.59
N GLN A 261 5.36 -6.37 20.72
CA GLN A 261 4.86 -5.01 20.87
C GLN A 261 5.39 -4.05 19.78
N TYR A 262 6.67 -4.18 19.42
CA TYR A 262 7.28 -3.35 18.38
C TYR A 262 7.01 -3.86 16.95
N LEU A 263 6.82 -5.18 16.76
CA LEU A 263 6.46 -5.74 15.46
C LEU A 263 5.09 -5.24 14.98
N HIS A 264 4.17 -5.00 15.92
CA HIS A 264 2.85 -4.43 15.63
C HIS A 264 2.89 -2.98 15.11
N ALA A 265 4.03 -2.29 15.22
CA ALA A 265 4.27 -0.98 14.60
C ALA A 265 4.21 -1.01 13.07
N GLY A 266 4.47 -2.18 12.46
CA GLY A 266 4.37 -2.36 11.01
C GLY A 266 3.36 -3.43 10.62
N PHE A 267 3.17 -3.62 9.31
CA PHE A 267 2.50 -4.82 8.81
C PHE A 267 3.44 -6.01 8.89
N THR A 268 2.96 -7.12 9.42
CA THR A 268 3.76 -8.32 9.66
C THR A 268 3.36 -9.42 8.69
N VAL A 269 4.34 -9.96 7.96
CA VAL A 269 4.18 -11.04 6.99
C VAL A 269 4.93 -12.26 7.50
N TRP A 270 4.21 -13.32 7.82
CA TRP A 270 4.81 -14.59 8.25
C TRP A 270 5.07 -15.51 7.06
N LEU A 271 6.33 -15.76 6.76
CA LEU A 271 6.80 -16.75 5.80
C LEU A 271 6.95 -18.12 6.48
N SER A 272 6.24 -19.12 5.97
CA SER A 272 6.28 -20.47 6.50
C SER A 272 6.36 -21.49 5.38
N VAL A 273 7.40 -22.33 5.40
CA VAL A 273 7.50 -23.47 4.49
C VAL A 273 6.43 -24.50 4.89
N SER A 274 5.60 -24.89 3.94
CA SER A 274 4.50 -25.85 4.08
C SER A 274 4.92 -27.21 3.52
N ASN A 275 4.41 -28.27 4.15
CA ASN A 275 4.52 -29.64 3.63
C ASN A 275 3.33 -30.03 2.75
N ALA A 276 2.44 -29.09 2.43
CA ALA A 276 1.28 -29.34 1.59
C ALA A 276 1.70 -29.48 0.12
N ASN A 277 1.04 -30.39 -0.59
CA ASN A 277 1.29 -30.63 -2.02
C ASN A 277 0.44 -29.74 -2.94
N ASP A 278 -0.54 -29.03 -2.39
CA ASP A 278 -1.49 -28.20 -3.13
C ASP A 278 -1.90 -26.95 -2.34
N GLU A 279 -2.37 -25.93 -3.06
CA GLU A 279 -2.74 -24.62 -2.50
C GLU A 279 -3.87 -24.71 -1.46
N ALA A 280 -4.88 -25.55 -1.70
CA ALA A 280 -6.02 -25.66 -0.79
C ALA A 280 -5.60 -26.25 0.56
N SER A 281 -4.73 -27.26 0.53
CA SER A 281 -4.12 -27.84 1.72
C SER A 281 -3.20 -26.85 2.45
N ALA A 282 -2.37 -26.09 1.72
CA ALA A 282 -1.49 -25.06 2.28
C ALA A 282 -2.30 -23.95 2.99
N LYS A 283 -3.41 -23.55 2.37
CA LYS A 283 -4.34 -22.55 2.90
C LYS A 283 -5.05 -23.03 4.17
N GLU A 284 -5.46 -24.28 4.20
CA GLU A 284 -6.04 -24.87 5.41
C GLU A 284 -5.00 -25.06 6.51
N GLU A 285 -3.76 -25.39 6.16
CA GLU A 285 -2.64 -25.38 7.11
C GLU A 285 -2.42 -23.98 7.70
N ALA A 286 -2.39 -22.94 6.87
CA ALA A 286 -2.25 -21.54 7.33
C ALA A 286 -3.37 -21.15 8.30
N ARG A 287 -4.63 -21.47 7.98
CA ARG A 287 -5.77 -21.23 8.87
C ARG A 287 -5.64 -21.96 10.20
N ARG A 288 -5.21 -23.22 10.17
CA ARG A 288 -4.98 -24.01 11.39
C ARG A 288 -3.83 -23.44 12.22
N SER A 289 -2.71 -23.06 11.61
CA SER A 289 -1.58 -22.46 12.32
C SER A 289 -1.98 -21.17 13.04
N VAL A 290 -2.67 -20.26 12.35
CA VAL A 290 -3.14 -19.00 12.93
C VAL A 290 -4.17 -19.27 14.04
N SER A 291 -5.14 -20.16 13.80
CA SER A 291 -6.21 -20.45 14.78
C SER A 291 -5.68 -21.19 16.01
N SER A 292 -4.64 -22.00 15.86
CA SER A 292 -4.02 -22.69 16.99
C SER A 292 -3.34 -21.72 17.95
N GLY A 293 -2.79 -20.60 17.45
CA GLY A 293 -2.09 -19.62 18.26
C GLY A 293 -0.85 -20.15 19.00
N ASN A 294 -0.41 -21.38 18.71
CA ASN A 294 0.61 -22.10 19.49
C ASN A 294 2.03 -21.59 19.25
N ILE A 295 2.23 -20.78 18.22
CA ILE A 295 3.52 -20.17 17.86
C ILE A 295 3.35 -18.66 17.78
N ALA A 296 4.39 -17.93 18.16
CA ALA A 296 4.33 -16.47 18.25
C ALA A 296 4.01 -15.82 16.89
N TYR A 297 4.50 -16.40 15.77
CA TYR A 297 4.19 -15.96 14.41
C TYR A 297 2.70 -15.93 14.05
N ALA A 298 1.84 -16.65 14.78
CA ALA A 298 0.39 -16.58 14.59
C ALA A 298 -0.18 -15.17 14.85
N LYS A 299 0.58 -14.28 15.50
CA LYS A 299 0.25 -12.86 15.68
C LYS A 299 0.46 -12.01 14.44
N ALA A 300 1.06 -12.55 13.38
CA ALA A 300 1.30 -11.83 12.13
C ALA A 300 -0.02 -11.41 11.45
N ASP A 301 0.01 -10.29 10.74
CA ASP A 301 -1.17 -9.77 10.05
C ASP A 301 -1.54 -10.63 8.83
N VAL A 302 -0.54 -11.19 8.14
CA VAL A 302 -0.71 -12.14 7.03
C VAL A 302 0.25 -13.31 7.13
N VAL A 303 -0.13 -14.44 6.51
CA VAL A 303 0.69 -15.66 6.43
C VAL A 303 0.83 -16.07 4.97
N VAL A 304 2.06 -16.34 4.53
CA VAL A 304 2.39 -16.82 3.20
C VAL A 304 3.06 -18.19 3.33
N LYS A 305 2.44 -19.20 2.72
CA LYS A 305 2.92 -20.58 2.73
C LYS A 305 3.75 -20.86 1.48
N LEU A 306 4.95 -21.40 1.68
CA LEU A 306 5.90 -21.73 0.62
C LEU A 306 5.93 -23.24 0.41
N GLY A 307 5.82 -23.72 -0.83
CA GLY A 307 5.98 -25.16 -1.15
C GLY A 307 7.42 -25.67 -1.14
N GLY A 308 8.36 -24.85 -0.65
CA GLY A 308 9.79 -25.03 -0.72
C GLY A 308 10.49 -23.67 -0.80
N TRP A 309 11.81 -23.65 -0.73
CA TRP A 309 12.60 -22.43 -0.89
C TRP A 309 13.71 -22.63 -1.92
N ASP A 310 13.75 -21.70 -2.87
CA ASP A 310 14.84 -21.50 -3.81
C ASP A 310 14.99 -19.98 -4.03
N PRO A 311 16.21 -19.41 -3.91
CA PRO A 311 16.45 -18.00 -4.17
C PRO A 311 15.95 -17.51 -5.55
N GLU A 312 15.88 -18.37 -6.56
CA GLU A 312 15.34 -18.01 -7.88
C GLU A 312 13.85 -17.60 -7.83
N TYR A 313 13.10 -18.10 -6.85
CA TYR A 313 11.69 -17.77 -6.65
C TYR A 313 11.45 -16.60 -5.69
N THR A 314 12.49 -15.89 -5.24
CA THR A 314 12.38 -14.77 -4.29
C THR A 314 11.31 -13.76 -4.73
N ARG A 315 11.32 -13.37 -6.02
CA ARG A 315 10.31 -12.44 -6.58
C ARG A 315 8.90 -12.99 -6.51
N ALA A 316 8.69 -14.27 -6.81
CA ALA A 316 7.37 -14.89 -6.75
C ALA A 316 6.84 -14.91 -5.30
N VAL A 317 7.72 -15.19 -4.33
CA VAL A 317 7.36 -15.13 -2.90
C VAL A 317 7.03 -13.70 -2.48
N ALA A 318 7.88 -12.73 -2.84
CA ALA A 318 7.65 -11.31 -2.58
C ALA A 318 6.31 -10.84 -3.18
N GLN A 319 5.99 -11.25 -4.40
CA GLN A 319 4.71 -10.96 -5.06
C GLN A 319 3.55 -11.55 -4.25
N GLY A 320 3.66 -12.80 -3.79
CA GLY A 320 2.68 -13.43 -2.91
C GLY A 320 2.44 -12.66 -1.61
N CYS A 321 3.51 -12.12 -1.00
CA CYS A 321 3.42 -11.23 0.16
C CYS A 321 2.61 -9.97 -0.15
N LEU A 322 2.88 -9.32 -1.29
CA LEU A 322 2.16 -8.11 -1.70
C LEU A 322 0.68 -8.39 -1.99
N VAL A 323 0.35 -9.53 -2.60
CA VAL A 323 -1.03 -9.97 -2.81
C VAL A 323 -1.75 -10.18 -1.47
N ALA A 324 -1.10 -10.85 -0.51
CA ALA A 324 -1.68 -11.06 0.82
C ALA A 324 -1.92 -9.73 1.56
N LEU A 325 -0.95 -8.80 1.51
CA LEU A 325 -1.09 -7.46 2.10
C LEU A 325 -2.19 -6.65 1.42
N LYS A 326 -2.32 -6.72 0.09
CA LYS A 326 -3.44 -6.11 -0.66
C LYS A 326 -4.78 -6.64 -0.15
N GLN A 327 -4.93 -7.95 -0.01
CA GLN A 327 -6.19 -8.55 0.48
C GLN A 327 -6.52 -8.10 1.91
N LEU A 328 -5.52 -8.05 2.80
CA LEU A 328 -5.70 -7.60 4.18
C LEU A 328 -6.14 -6.13 4.27
N THR A 329 -5.47 -5.24 3.55
CA THR A 329 -5.74 -3.80 3.57
C THR A 329 -7.07 -3.44 2.91
N LEU A 330 -7.50 -4.23 1.93
CA LEU A 330 -8.86 -4.13 1.36
C LEU A 330 -9.92 -4.60 2.36
N ALA A 331 -9.62 -5.62 3.18
CA ALA A 331 -10.54 -6.13 4.18
C ALA A 331 -10.71 -5.19 5.39
N ASP A 332 -9.64 -4.54 5.86
CA ASP A 332 -9.70 -3.49 6.88
C ASP A 332 -8.98 -2.22 6.40
N LYS A 333 -9.76 -1.34 5.73
CA LYS A 333 -9.27 -0.03 5.25
C LYS A 333 -8.75 0.89 6.37
N LYS A 334 -9.13 0.65 7.63
CA LYS A 334 -8.71 1.47 8.78
C LYS A 334 -7.43 0.94 9.44
N LEU A 335 -6.93 -0.24 9.03
CA LEU A 335 -5.82 -0.90 9.69
C LEU A 335 -4.52 -0.09 9.66
N ALA A 336 -4.18 0.51 8.52
CA ALA A 336 -3.00 1.36 8.41
C ALA A 336 -3.07 2.57 9.35
N GLY A 337 -4.23 3.22 9.45
CA GLY A 337 -4.49 4.31 10.38
C GLY A 337 -4.40 3.89 11.86
N LYS A 338 -4.88 2.69 12.20
CA LYS A 338 -4.73 2.11 13.55
C LYS A 338 -3.26 1.85 13.87
N LYS A 339 -2.48 1.27 12.97
CA LYS A 339 -1.03 1.07 13.16
C LYS A 339 -0.31 2.41 13.33
N SER A 340 -0.64 3.42 12.53
CA SER A 340 -0.11 4.78 12.69
C SER A 340 -0.42 5.38 14.08
N LEU A 341 -1.63 5.16 14.60
CA LEU A 341 -1.99 5.57 15.97
C LEU A 341 -1.16 4.82 17.01
N TYR A 342 -1.00 3.51 16.87
CA TYR A 342 -0.21 2.68 17.77
C TYR A 342 1.26 3.12 17.85
N ILE A 343 1.88 3.45 16.70
CA ILE A 343 3.23 4.04 16.65
C ILE A 343 3.28 5.36 17.42
N ARG A 344 2.33 6.27 17.18
CA ARG A 344 2.28 7.60 17.84
C ARG A 344 2.10 7.51 19.36
N LEU A 345 1.50 6.42 19.86
CA LEU A 345 1.35 6.16 21.28
C LEU A 345 2.53 5.40 21.88
N GLY A 346 3.57 5.09 21.10
CA GLY A 346 4.81 4.48 21.58
C GLY A 346 4.79 2.96 21.69
N CYS A 347 3.95 2.27 20.91
CA CYS A 347 3.93 0.80 20.83
C CYS A 347 3.79 0.09 22.20
N ARG A 348 2.82 0.53 23.02
CA ARG A 348 2.66 0.15 24.44
C ARG A 348 2.28 -1.31 24.71
N GLY A 349 2.14 -2.15 23.69
CA GLY A 349 1.75 -3.55 23.85
C GLY A 349 0.24 -3.81 23.96
N ASP A 350 -0.60 -2.77 23.82
CA ASP A 350 -2.07 -2.85 23.81
C ASP A 350 -2.67 -3.22 22.44
N TRP A 351 -1.85 -3.51 21.44
CA TRP A 351 -2.33 -3.98 20.14
C TRP A 351 -3.09 -5.32 20.26
N PRO A 352 -4.24 -5.51 19.57
CA PRO A 352 -4.88 -4.65 18.58
C PRO A 352 -5.91 -3.64 19.14
N ASN A 353 -6.18 -3.68 20.44
CA ASN A 353 -7.20 -2.86 21.10
C ASN A 353 -6.52 -1.68 21.80
N ILE A 354 -6.21 -0.64 21.04
CA ILE A 354 -5.49 0.54 21.52
C ILE A 354 -6.29 1.24 22.63
N GLU A 355 -5.72 1.31 23.82
CA GLU A 355 -6.30 1.93 25.01
C GLU A 355 -6.13 3.46 24.97
N PRO A 356 -6.92 4.25 25.72
CA PRO A 356 -6.82 5.70 25.71
C PRO A 356 -5.45 6.23 26.18
N PRO A 357 -5.12 7.49 25.84
CA PRO A 357 -3.93 8.16 26.36
C PRO A 357 -3.97 8.21 27.90
N GLY A 358 -2.86 7.84 28.56
CA GLY A 358 -2.78 7.76 30.03
C GLY A 358 -2.98 6.37 30.62
N TRP A 359 -3.43 5.40 29.82
CA TRP A 359 -3.38 3.99 30.21
C TRP A 359 -1.93 3.49 30.28
N ASN A 360 -1.59 2.78 31.36
CA ASN A 360 -0.27 2.20 31.59
C ASN A 360 -0.39 0.66 31.60
N PRO A 361 0.36 -0.07 30.74
CA PRO A 361 0.34 -1.53 30.72
C PRO A 361 0.80 -2.18 32.03
N ASP A 362 1.65 -1.51 32.81
CA ASP A 362 2.17 -2.02 34.09
C ASP A 362 1.29 -1.67 35.30
N SER A 363 0.19 -0.95 35.07
CA SER A 363 -0.75 -0.54 36.11
C SER A 363 -1.85 -1.57 36.28
N ASP A 364 -1.86 -2.30 37.40
CA ASP A 364 -3.00 -3.12 37.85
C ASP A 364 -4.28 -2.29 38.15
N ALA A 365 -4.23 -0.96 38.04
CA ALA A 365 -5.39 -0.10 38.30
C ALA A 365 -6.32 -0.01 37.08
N PRO A 366 -7.64 -0.20 37.25
CA PRO A 366 -8.61 -0.07 36.16
C PRO A 366 -8.62 1.36 35.59
N PRO A 367 -8.94 1.52 34.29
CA PRO A 367 -8.93 2.82 33.64
C PRO A 367 -9.89 3.78 34.37
N THR A 368 -9.33 4.85 34.89
CA THR A 368 -10.09 5.95 35.48
C THR A 368 -10.62 6.79 34.33
N ASN A 369 -11.90 6.64 34.02
CA ASN A 369 -12.62 7.58 33.16
C ASN A 369 -12.54 8.97 33.81
N ILE A 370 -11.82 9.90 33.18
CA ILE A 370 -11.94 11.34 33.44
C ILE A 370 -12.78 11.94 32.32
#